data_AF-A0A2E7BHP8-F1
#
_entry.id   AF-A0A2E7BHP8-F1
#
_cell.length_a   1.000
_cell.length_b   1.000
_cell.length_c   1.000
_cell.angle_alpha   90.00
_cell.angle_beta   90.00
_cell.angle_gamma   90.00
#
_symmetry.space_group_name_H-M   'P 1'
#
loop_
_entity.id
_entity.type
_entity.pdbx_description
1 polymer ?
#
loop_
_entity_poly.entity_id
_entity_poly.type
_entity_poly.pdbx_seq_one_letter_code
_entity_poly.pdbx_strand_id
1 'polypeptide(L)'
;MRHCPTTVRPLIWVVVSVMAVPALVMAQGSPQTAWGAPDLQGVWDFRTITPLERPEDLGDKAFLTAEEAANQEQEAADRNARLLNQAARRTDTGGNVGAYNNFWMDRGTTTVGDRRTSLIIDPANGR
;
A
#
# COMPACT_ATOMS: atom_id res chain seq x y z
N MET A 1 -19.43 46.50 -43.62
CA MET A 1 -18.48 45.60 -42.94
C MET A 1 -19.25 44.85 -41.88
N ARG A 2 -19.57 43.57 -42.10
CA ARG A 2 -20.41 42.75 -41.20
C ARG A 2 -19.49 41.91 -40.33
N HIS A 3 -19.41 42.20 -39.04
CA HIS A 3 -18.76 41.31 -38.06
C HIS A 3 -19.73 40.16 -37.75
N CYS A 4 -19.29 38.93 -38.02
CA CYS A 4 -20.01 37.69 -37.75
C CYS A 4 -19.64 37.19 -36.33
N PRO A 5 -20.57 37.13 -35.36
CA PRO A 5 -20.28 36.69 -34.01
C PRO A 5 -20.71 35.22 -33.81
N THR A 6 -20.08 34.27 -34.51
CA THR A 6 -20.49 32.85 -34.43
C THR A 6 -19.47 31.93 -33.74
N THR A 7 -18.25 32.39 -33.48
CA THR A 7 -17.16 31.57 -32.91
C THR A 7 -17.08 31.56 -31.37
N VAL A 8 -17.74 32.49 -30.67
CA VAL A 8 -17.64 32.61 -29.19
C VAL A 8 -18.53 31.58 -28.46
N ARG A 9 -19.71 31.25 -29.03
CA ARG A 9 -20.66 30.28 -28.45
C ARG A 9 -20.13 28.84 -28.31
N PRO A 10 -19.47 28.23 -29.31
CA PRO A 10 -18.96 26.86 -29.16
C PRO A 10 -17.77 26.78 -28.18
N LEU A 11 -16.96 27.83 -28.08
CA LEU A 11 -15.83 27.90 -27.14
C LEU A 11 -16.28 27.91 -25.68
N ILE A 12 -17.38 28.60 -25.36
CA ILE A 12 -17.97 28.62 -24.02
C ILE A 12 -18.45 27.22 -23.61
N TRP A 13 -19.08 26.48 -24.52
CA TRP A 13 -19.53 25.11 -24.22
C TRP A 13 -18.35 24.15 -24.00
N VAL A 14 -17.27 24.26 -24.78
CA VAL A 14 -16.04 23.46 -24.57
C VAL A 14 -15.41 23.77 -23.22
N VAL A 15 -15.30 25.04 -22.82
CA VAL A 15 -14.74 25.43 -21.52
C VAL A 15 -15.61 24.95 -20.36
N VAL A 16 -16.94 25.05 -20.46
CA VAL A 16 -17.87 24.53 -19.44
C VAL A 16 -17.76 23.01 -19.31
N SER A 17 -17.66 22.28 -20.43
CA SER A 17 -17.47 20.83 -20.40
C SER A 17 -16.11 20.42 -19.80
N VAL A 18 -15.03 21.14 -20.09
CA VAL A 18 -13.69 20.86 -19.53
C VAL A 18 -13.63 21.15 -18.03
N MET A 19 -14.37 22.14 -17.52
CA MET A 19 -14.44 22.42 -16.07
C MET A 19 -15.41 21.53 -15.29
N ALA A 20 -16.47 21.01 -15.91
CA ALA A 20 -17.46 20.18 -15.22
C ALA A 20 -17.00 18.73 -14.98
N VAL A 21 -16.12 18.20 -15.84
CA VAL A 21 -15.64 16.80 -15.75
C VAL A 21 -14.79 16.53 -14.49
N PRO A 22 -13.84 17.40 -14.08
CA PRO A 22 -13.09 17.21 -12.84
C PRO A 22 -13.96 17.20 -11.57
N ALA A 23 -15.02 18.01 -11.53
CA ALA A 23 -15.92 18.09 -10.38
C ALA A 23 -16.71 16.80 -10.15
N LEU A 24 -17.05 16.07 -11.22
CA LEU A 24 -17.73 14.77 -11.14
C LEU A 24 -16.81 13.65 -10.62
N VAL A 25 -15.51 13.73 -10.88
CA VAL A 25 -14.50 12.77 -10.41
C VAL A 25 -14.19 12.96 -8.92
N MET A 26 -14.17 14.19 -8.44
CA MET A 26 -13.93 14.51 -7.02
C MET A 26 -15.14 14.21 -6.10
N ALA A 27 -16.30 13.91 -6.66
CA ALA A 27 -17.55 13.70 -5.92
C ALA A 27 -17.81 12.26 -5.47
N GLN A 28 -16.88 11.32 -5.68
CA GLN A 28 -17.02 9.95 -5.19
C GLN A 28 -16.66 9.90 -3.69
N GLY A 29 -17.66 10.06 -2.82
CA GLY A 29 -17.49 9.89 -1.37
C GLY A 29 -17.16 8.45 -0.98
N SER A 30 -16.55 8.26 0.19
CA SER A 30 -16.33 6.91 0.75
C SER A 30 -17.66 6.18 0.93
N PRO A 31 -17.71 4.85 0.73
CA PRO A 31 -18.88 4.05 1.10
C PRO A 31 -19.33 4.37 2.52
N GLN A 32 -20.65 4.43 2.73
CA GLN A 32 -21.23 4.73 4.03
C GLN A 32 -22.16 3.61 4.49
N THR A 33 -22.20 3.40 5.81
CA THR A 33 -23.18 2.54 6.45
C THR A 33 -24.58 3.14 6.35
N ALA A 34 -25.63 2.36 6.61
CA ALA A 34 -27.01 2.85 6.61
C ALA A 34 -27.29 3.97 7.64
N TRP A 35 -26.39 4.16 8.61
CA TRP A 35 -26.45 5.19 9.65
C TRP A 35 -25.45 6.34 9.42
N GLY A 36 -24.86 6.45 8.22
CA GLY A 36 -24.09 7.62 7.78
C GLY A 36 -22.63 7.67 8.26
N ALA A 37 -22.08 6.56 8.77
CA ALA A 37 -20.65 6.45 9.10
C ALA A 37 -19.85 5.92 7.90
N PRO A 38 -18.54 6.18 7.78
CA PRO A 38 -17.70 5.50 6.79
C PRO A 38 -17.79 3.98 6.94
N ASP A 39 -18.03 3.29 5.84
CA ASP A 39 -18.11 1.83 5.82
C ASP A 39 -16.71 1.24 5.64
N LEU A 40 -16.20 0.64 6.71
CA LEU A 40 -14.90 -0.05 6.75
C LEU A 40 -15.05 -1.57 6.59
N GLN A 41 -16.22 -2.05 6.16
CA GLN A 41 -16.41 -3.46 5.85
C GLN A 41 -15.63 -3.86 4.60
N GLY A 42 -15.13 -5.09 4.59
CA GLY A 42 -14.34 -5.62 3.48
C GLY A 42 -13.51 -6.82 3.90
N VAL A 43 -12.71 -7.31 2.96
CA VAL A 43 -11.67 -8.32 3.23
C VAL A 43 -10.38 -7.57 3.51
N TRP A 44 -9.89 -7.72 4.74
CA TRP A 44 -8.65 -7.11 5.19
C TRP A 44 -7.53 -8.17 5.21
N ASP A 45 -6.37 -7.79 4.71
CA ASP A 45 -5.17 -8.62 4.69
C ASP A 45 -4.05 -7.90 5.45
N PHE A 46 -3.31 -8.62 6.29
CA PHE A 46 -2.18 -8.10 7.05
C PHE A 46 -0.83 -8.50 6.45
N ARG A 47 -0.84 -9.35 5.42
CA ARG A 47 0.34 -10.02 4.89
C ARG A 47 1.20 -9.06 4.07
N THR A 48 2.26 -8.53 4.68
CA THR A 48 3.29 -7.77 3.97
C THR A 48 4.64 -7.87 4.68
N ILE A 49 5.71 -7.80 3.90
CA ILE A 49 7.08 -7.63 4.42
C ILE A 49 7.45 -6.17 4.68
N THR A 50 6.58 -5.22 4.29
CA THR A 50 6.78 -3.80 4.55
C THR A 50 6.72 -3.55 6.06
N PRO A 51 7.77 -2.98 6.68
CA PRO A 51 7.78 -2.78 8.12
C PRO A 51 6.81 -1.66 8.53
N LEU A 52 6.40 -1.66 9.80
CA LEU A 52 5.55 -0.60 10.34
C LEU A 52 6.29 0.76 10.29
N GLU A 53 7.50 0.78 10.83
CA GLU A 53 8.41 1.92 10.87
C GLU A 53 9.53 1.76 9.83
N ARG A 54 10.05 2.87 9.30
CA ARG A 54 11.17 2.83 8.34
C ARG A 54 12.47 2.39 9.05
N PRO A 55 13.18 1.40 8.50
CA PRO A 55 14.52 1.04 8.94
C PRO A 55 15.46 2.25 8.92
N GLU A 56 16.30 2.41 9.96
CA GLU A 56 17.17 3.58 10.12
C GLU A 56 18.19 3.74 8.98
N ASP A 57 18.65 2.62 8.42
CA ASP A 57 19.58 2.55 7.29
C ASP A 57 18.99 3.07 5.98
N LEU A 58 17.66 3.15 5.88
CA LEU A 58 16.97 3.72 4.72
C LEU A 58 16.75 5.24 4.82
N GLY A 59 16.96 5.86 5.99
CA GLY A 59 16.85 7.31 6.18
C GLY A 59 15.52 7.87 5.65
N ASP A 60 15.57 8.83 4.72
CA ASP A 60 14.39 9.44 4.10
C ASP A 60 13.93 8.74 2.80
N LYS A 61 14.47 7.56 2.49
CA LYS A 61 14.09 6.81 1.29
C LYS A 61 12.66 6.30 1.43
N ALA A 62 11.72 7.01 0.82
CA ALA A 62 10.30 6.68 0.94
C ALA A 62 9.89 5.40 0.20
N PHE A 63 10.57 5.07 -0.91
CA PHE A 63 10.19 3.98 -1.81
C PHE A 63 11.39 3.14 -2.26
N LEU A 64 11.15 1.85 -2.44
CA LEU A 64 12.08 0.92 -3.07
C LEU A 64 12.01 1.01 -4.59
N THR A 65 13.12 0.74 -5.26
CA THR A 65 13.11 0.43 -6.69
C THR A 65 12.42 -0.91 -6.95
N ALA A 66 12.16 -1.24 -8.22
CA ALA A 66 11.47 -2.50 -8.54
C ALA A 66 12.36 -3.70 -8.25
N GLU A 67 13.65 -3.54 -8.53
CA GLU A 67 14.69 -4.53 -8.25
C GLU A 67 14.88 -4.73 -6.74
N GLU A 68 14.94 -3.65 -5.96
CA GLU A 68 15.06 -3.75 -4.50
C GLU A 68 13.87 -4.45 -3.86
N ALA A 69 12.65 -4.12 -4.29
CA ALA A 69 11.45 -4.80 -3.83
C ALA A 69 11.50 -6.29 -4.20
N ALA A 70 11.78 -6.62 -5.46
CA ALA A 70 11.88 -8.02 -5.92
C ALA A 70 12.92 -8.82 -5.12
N ASN A 71 14.08 -8.21 -4.83
CA ASN A 71 15.12 -8.85 -4.01
C ASN A 71 14.61 -9.14 -2.58
N GLN A 72 13.97 -8.17 -1.92
CA GLN A 72 13.40 -8.38 -0.59
C GLN A 72 12.28 -9.44 -0.57
N GLU A 73 11.44 -9.46 -1.60
CA GLU A 73 10.37 -10.45 -1.74
C GLU A 73 10.92 -11.87 -1.94
N GLN A 74 11.98 -12.01 -2.76
CA GLN A 74 12.69 -13.27 -2.94
C GLN A 74 13.36 -13.73 -1.64
N GLU A 75 14.05 -12.84 -0.93
CA GLU A 75 14.67 -13.15 0.37
C GLU A 75 13.63 -13.61 1.41
N ALA A 76 12.43 -13.01 1.40
CA ALA A 76 11.33 -13.42 2.25
C ALA A 76 10.82 -14.82 1.89
N ALA A 77 10.65 -15.12 0.60
CA ALA A 77 10.26 -16.43 0.12
C ALA A 77 11.30 -17.50 0.48
N ASP A 78 12.59 -17.22 0.27
CA ASP A 78 13.69 -18.13 0.57
C ASP A 78 13.80 -18.39 2.08
N ARG A 79 13.63 -17.36 2.90
CA ARG A 79 13.54 -17.51 4.36
C ARG A 79 12.39 -18.43 4.75
N ASN A 80 11.22 -18.25 4.16
CA ASN A 80 10.04 -19.08 4.45
C ASN A 80 10.27 -20.54 4.04
N ALA A 81 10.85 -20.77 2.85
CA ALA A 81 11.21 -22.12 2.38
C ALA A 81 12.25 -22.80 3.29
N ARG A 82 13.26 -22.05 3.74
CA ARG A 82 14.27 -22.56 4.69
C ARG A 82 13.64 -22.94 6.03
N LEU A 83 12.76 -22.12 6.57
CA LEU A 83 12.08 -22.38 7.84
C LEU A 83 11.12 -23.58 7.75
N LEU A 84 10.43 -23.73 6.62
CA LEU A 84 9.53 -24.86 6.38
C LEU A 84 10.28 -26.20 6.36
N ASN A 85 11.48 -26.22 5.78
CA ASN A 85 12.30 -27.43 5.64
C ASN A 85 13.30 -27.61 6.80
N GLN A 86 13.25 -26.76 7.82
CA GLN A 86 14.19 -26.83 8.94
C GLN A 86 13.87 -28.03 9.83
N ALA A 87 14.91 -28.79 10.21
CA ALA A 87 14.77 -29.87 11.17
C ALA A 87 14.25 -29.35 12.52
N ALA A 88 13.37 -30.14 13.16
CA ALA A 88 12.87 -29.85 14.48
C ALA A 88 14.05 -29.68 15.47
N ARG A 89 14.03 -28.59 16.23
CA ARG A 89 15.00 -28.34 17.30
C ARG A 89 14.40 -28.79 18.63
N ARG A 90 15.16 -29.59 19.39
CA ARG A 90 14.77 -29.93 20.75
C ARG A 90 14.85 -28.68 21.62
N THR A 91 13.86 -28.50 22.48
CA THR A 91 13.85 -27.43 23.47
C THR A 91 14.53 -27.91 24.75
N ASP A 92 15.33 -27.04 25.37
CA ASP A 92 15.97 -27.29 26.66
C ASP A 92 15.14 -26.71 27.80
N THR A 93 15.25 -27.30 28.99
CA THR A 93 14.58 -26.78 30.19
C THR A 93 15.05 -25.36 30.49
N GLY A 94 14.12 -24.41 30.59
CA GLY A 94 14.42 -22.98 30.77
C GLY A 94 14.82 -22.25 29.48
N GLY A 95 14.89 -22.95 28.34
CA GLY A 95 15.18 -22.37 27.03
C GLY A 95 13.95 -21.78 26.34
N ASN A 96 14.19 -21.03 25.27
CA ASN A 96 13.13 -20.51 24.42
C ASN A 96 12.43 -21.65 23.67
N VAL A 97 11.15 -21.86 23.96
CA VAL A 97 10.31 -22.88 23.30
C VAL A 97 9.87 -22.49 21.89
N GLY A 98 10.23 -21.29 21.43
CA GLY A 98 9.78 -20.69 20.19
C GLY A 98 8.36 -20.16 20.29
N ALA A 99 7.86 -19.68 19.15
CA ALA A 99 6.47 -19.29 18.94
C ALA A 99 5.88 -20.11 17.78
N TYR A 100 4.67 -19.75 17.35
CA TYR A 100 4.06 -20.31 16.15
C TYR A 100 4.99 -20.19 14.93
N ASN A 101 5.00 -21.23 14.10
CA ASN A 101 5.79 -21.26 12.87
C ASN A 101 5.19 -20.33 11.79
N ASN A 102 5.90 -20.21 10.68
CA ASN A 102 5.50 -19.31 9.60
C ASN A 102 4.17 -19.72 8.91
N PHE A 103 3.76 -20.99 9.00
CA PHE A 103 2.45 -21.44 8.50
C PHE A 103 1.28 -20.78 9.26
N TRP A 104 1.41 -20.62 10.58
CA TRP A 104 0.39 -19.99 11.41
C TRP A 104 0.47 -18.46 11.43
N MET A 105 1.69 -17.91 11.38
CA MET A 105 1.91 -16.46 11.46
C MET A 105 1.76 -15.74 10.11
N ASP A 106 1.83 -16.49 9.00
CA ASP A 106 1.77 -16.06 7.60
C ASP A 106 2.02 -14.55 7.40
N ARG A 107 3.29 -14.14 7.42
CA ARG A 107 3.65 -12.72 7.30
C ARG A 107 3.57 -12.20 5.86
N GLY A 108 3.20 -13.04 4.90
CA GLY A 108 3.35 -12.75 3.48
C GLY A 108 4.81 -12.72 3.02
N THR A 109 4.98 -12.43 1.73
CA THR A 109 6.28 -12.31 1.06
C THR A 109 6.38 -11.07 0.19
N THR A 110 5.35 -10.22 0.15
CA THR A 110 5.26 -9.09 -0.78
C THR A 110 5.35 -7.75 -0.07
N THR A 111 5.96 -6.79 -0.73
CA THR A 111 5.86 -5.37 -0.36
C THR A 111 4.43 -4.87 -0.64
N VAL A 112 4.05 -3.74 -0.04
CA VAL A 112 2.80 -3.08 -0.42
C VAL A 112 2.91 -2.52 -1.84
N GLY A 113 1.78 -2.34 -2.54
CA GLY A 113 1.76 -2.11 -3.98
C GLY A 113 2.55 -0.89 -4.48
N ASP A 114 2.72 0.15 -3.65
CA ASP A 114 3.52 1.34 -3.97
C ASP A 114 5.00 1.21 -3.59
N ARG A 115 5.40 0.07 -3.00
CA ARG A 115 6.77 -0.25 -2.57
C ARG A 115 7.36 0.77 -1.59
N ARG A 116 6.50 1.39 -0.77
CA ARG A 116 6.98 2.24 0.33
C ARG A 116 7.83 1.40 1.29
N THR A 117 8.79 2.04 1.94
CA THR A 117 9.70 1.37 2.88
C THR A 117 9.15 1.27 4.31
N SER A 118 7.96 1.80 4.58
CA SER A 118 7.29 1.81 5.89
C SER A 118 5.79 2.01 5.76
N LEU A 119 4.98 1.37 6.62
CA LEU A 119 3.53 1.60 6.66
C LEU A 119 3.20 3.00 7.23
N ILE A 120 4.00 3.49 8.17
CA ILE A 120 3.95 4.89 8.63
C ILE A 120 4.60 5.78 7.56
N ILE A 121 3.86 6.77 7.09
CA ILE A 121 4.32 7.73 6.06
C ILE A 121 4.48 9.16 6.59
N ASP A 122 3.87 9.45 7.73
CA ASP A 122 3.95 10.72 8.43
C ASP A 122 4.30 10.47 9.91
N PRO A 123 5.36 11.06 10.45
CA PRO A 123 6.29 12.01 9.81
C PRO A 123 7.10 11.40 8.65
N ALA A 124 7.70 12.25 7.81
CA ALA A 124 8.34 11.84 6.54
C ALA A 124 9.44 10.77 6.70
N ASN A 125 10.09 10.71 7.87
CA ASN A 125 11.08 9.69 8.24
C ASN A 125 10.45 8.31 8.55
N GLY A 126 9.12 8.21 8.59
CA GLY A 126 8.38 6.95 8.72
C GLY A 126 8.45 6.33 10.10
N ARG A 127 8.61 7.15 11.14
CA ARG A 127 8.76 6.72 12.54
C ARG A 127 8.03 7.67 13.49
#